data_AF-A0A972ZM58-F1
#
_entry.id   AF-A0A972ZM58-F1
#
_cell.length_a   1.000
_cell.length_b   1.000
_cell.length_c   1.000
_cell.angle_alpha   90.00
_cell.angle_beta   90.00
_cell.angle_gamma   90.00
#
_symmetry.space_group_name_H-M   'P 1'
#
loop_
_entity.id
_entity.type
_entity.pdbx_description
1 polymer ?
#
loop_
_entity_poly.entity_id
_entity_poly.type
_entity_poly.pdbx_seq_one_letter_code
_entity_poly.pdbx_strand_id
1 'polypeptide(L)'
;MAELWTKSSGVAGQMRGTNAIAKMALTAAALFTAITLAIVLVLHFAHGEHDRDLRIWQTRLGLVAETRAAAIDQWLDGQFNELGKLAENASLQLYMTELMQAETQGGRVTRELAQSGYLENLLTLVADGAGYSGATTGPNVRANVRRVGLSGIALIDLKGNPVATSAGAAPIEGHLKKFLLETPRGERGL
;
A
#
# COMPACT_ATOMS: atom_id res chain seq x y z
N MET A 1 28.26 -49.63 99.87
CA MET A 1 29.36 -49.65 98.90
C MET A 1 28.79 -50.03 97.54
N ALA A 2 28.99 -49.16 96.55
CA ALA A 2 28.73 -49.35 95.10
C ALA A 2 27.28 -49.27 94.57
N GLU A 3 26.79 -48.06 94.28
CA GLU A 3 25.89 -47.77 93.15
C GLU A 3 25.96 -46.27 92.80
N LEU A 4 26.98 -45.84 92.04
CA LEU A 4 27.02 -44.50 91.47
C LEU A 4 27.91 -44.47 90.22
N TRP A 5 27.56 -45.14 89.12
CA TRP A 5 28.19 -44.86 87.81
C TRP A 5 27.36 -45.39 86.63
N THR A 6 26.26 -44.71 86.25
CA THR A 6 25.72 -44.78 84.87
C THR A 6 24.77 -43.63 84.56
N LYS A 7 25.27 -42.40 84.37
CA LYS A 7 24.51 -41.37 83.61
C LYS A 7 25.38 -40.21 83.12
N SER A 8 26.22 -40.44 82.11
CA SER A 8 26.83 -39.33 81.35
C SER A 8 27.39 -39.78 79.99
N SER A 9 26.52 -39.98 79.00
CA SER A 9 26.95 -40.11 77.59
C SER A 9 25.88 -39.71 76.58
N GLY A 10 25.06 -38.70 76.89
CA GLY A 10 23.91 -38.32 76.03
C GLY A 10 23.95 -36.94 75.36
N VAL A 11 24.91 -36.05 75.67
CA VAL A 11 24.79 -34.62 75.28
C VAL A 11 25.72 -34.20 74.13
N ALA A 12 26.72 -35.00 73.74
CA ALA A 12 27.70 -34.62 72.72
C ALA A 12 27.22 -34.75 71.26
N GLY A 13 26.09 -35.41 71.00
CA GLY A 13 25.59 -35.67 69.64
C GLY A 13 24.66 -34.59 69.06
N GLN A 14 24.06 -33.74 69.89
CA GLN A 14 22.94 -32.90 69.49
C GLN A 14 23.35 -31.51 68.94
N MET A 15 24.58 -31.04 69.18
CA MET A 15 25.06 -29.72 68.71
C MET A 15 25.66 -29.71 67.30
N ARG A 16 25.91 -30.87 66.67
CA ARG A 16 26.45 -30.96 65.30
C ARG A 16 25.38 -30.93 64.20
N GLY A 17 24.16 -31.40 64.48
CA GLY A 17 23.08 -31.52 63.49
C GLY A 17 22.43 -30.18 63.11
N THR A 18 22.22 -29.29 64.08
CA THR A 18 21.59 -27.97 63.86
C THR A 18 22.44 -27.05 62.98
N ASN A 19 23.76 -27.09 63.13
CA ASN A 19 24.67 -26.30 62.32
C ASN A 19 24.76 -26.79 60.86
N ALA A 20 24.58 -28.09 60.62
CA ALA A 20 24.55 -28.65 59.27
C ALA A 20 23.26 -28.26 58.53
N ILE A 21 22.11 -28.36 59.19
CA ILE A 21 20.80 -27.96 58.63
C ILE A 21 20.78 -26.45 58.35
N ALA A 22 21.28 -25.63 59.28
CA ALA A 22 21.38 -24.18 59.09
C ALA A 22 22.26 -23.82 57.89
N LYS A 23 23.41 -24.49 57.71
CA LYS A 23 24.29 -24.30 56.55
C LYS A 23 23.62 -24.71 55.24
N MET A 24 22.94 -25.87 55.21
CA MET A 24 22.21 -26.32 54.03
C MET A 24 21.07 -25.38 53.65
N ALA A 25 20.31 -24.89 54.64
CA ALA A 25 19.26 -23.90 54.41
C ALA A 25 19.83 -22.59 53.84
N LEU A 26 20.96 -22.12 54.36
CA LEU A 26 21.66 -20.93 53.85
C LEU A 26 22.13 -21.12 52.41
N THR A 27 22.71 -22.27 52.07
CA THR A 27 23.12 -22.57 50.69
C THR A 27 21.94 -22.68 49.74
N ALA A 28 20.84 -23.32 50.17
CA ALA A 28 19.63 -23.42 49.37
C ALA A 28 18.99 -22.05 49.14
N ALA A 29 18.94 -21.22 50.17
CA ALA A 29 18.47 -19.84 50.07
C ALA A 29 19.33 -19.02 49.11
N ALA A 30 20.66 -19.10 49.21
CA ALA A 30 21.59 -18.42 48.31
C ALA A 30 21.44 -18.87 46.85
N LEU A 31 21.25 -20.17 46.62
CA LEU A 31 21.01 -20.70 45.28
C LEU A 31 19.69 -20.19 44.72
N PHE A 32 18.64 -20.17 45.56
CA PHE A 32 17.33 -19.67 45.17
C PHE A 32 17.38 -18.18 44.82
N THR A 33 18.04 -17.35 45.63
CA THR A 33 18.23 -15.93 45.30
C THR A 33 19.02 -15.75 44.02
N ALA A 34 20.11 -16.51 43.80
CA ALA A 34 20.86 -16.44 42.55
C ALA A 34 20.00 -16.79 41.33
N ILE A 35 19.17 -17.83 41.40
CA ILE A 35 18.25 -18.22 40.34
C ILE A 35 17.21 -17.13 40.08
N THR A 36 16.55 -16.62 41.12
CA THR A 36 15.56 -15.55 40.97
C THR A 36 16.16 -14.29 40.36
N LEU A 37 17.36 -13.91 40.78
CA LEU A 37 18.07 -12.76 40.23
C LEU A 37 18.41 -12.96 38.75
N ALA A 38 18.90 -14.15 38.37
CA ALA A 38 19.18 -14.49 36.99
C ALA A 38 17.91 -14.40 36.12
N ILE A 39 16.78 -14.93 36.58
CA ILE A 39 15.50 -14.85 35.87
C ILE A 39 15.07 -13.39 35.70
N VAL A 40 15.13 -12.58 36.75
CA VAL A 40 14.75 -11.15 36.70
C VAL A 40 15.64 -10.39 35.70
N LEU A 41 16.96 -10.64 35.71
CA LEU A 41 17.89 -10.01 34.77
C LEU A 41 17.59 -10.40 33.32
N VAL A 42 17.29 -11.67 33.06
CA VAL A 42 16.91 -12.14 31.71
C VAL A 42 15.61 -11.49 31.24
N LEU A 43 14.59 -11.43 32.10
CA LEU A 43 13.31 -10.81 31.75
C LEU A 43 13.43 -9.30 31.53
N HIS A 44 14.24 -8.61 32.34
CA HIS A 44 14.51 -7.19 32.17
C HIS A 44 15.26 -6.92 30.86
N PHE A 45 16.27 -7.73 30.54
CA PHE A 45 16.99 -7.63 29.28
C PHE A 45 16.08 -7.89 28.07
N ALA A 46 15.25 -8.93 28.12
CA ALA A 46 14.33 -9.29 27.05
C ALA A 46 13.32 -8.18 26.74
N HIS A 47 12.77 -7.52 27.78
CA HIS A 47 11.89 -6.36 27.58
C HIS A 47 12.63 -5.18 26.93
N GLY A 48 13.84 -4.88 27.39
CA GLY A 48 14.64 -3.80 26.82
C GLY A 48 14.95 -4.01 25.33
N GLU A 49 15.23 -5.25 24.93
CA GLU A 49 15.49 -5.57 23.53
C GLU A 49 14.21 -5.54 22.68
N HIS A 50 13.07 -6.00 23.21
CA HIS A 50 11.78 -5.90 22.54
C HIS A 50 11.42 -4.45 22.20
N ASP A 51 11.57 -3.53 23.16
CA ASP A 51 11.29 -2.11 22.96
C ASP A 51 12.23 -1.46 21.93
N ARG A 52 13.51 -1.87 21.92
CA ARG A 52 14.47 -1.41 20.92
C ARG A 52 14.10 -1.90 19.54
N ASP A 53 13.79 -3.17 19.39
CA ASP A 53 13.40 -3.77 18.12
C ASP A 53 12.13 -3.14 17.57
N LEU A 54 11.13 -2.89 18.43
CA LEU A 54 9.90 -2.22 18.03
C LEU A 54 10.19 -0.82 17.46
N ARG A 55 11.03 -0.03 18.12
CA ARG A 55 11.44 1.29 17.62
C ARG A 55 12.19 1.22 16.29
N ILE A 56 13.07 0.22 16.13
CA ILE A 56 13.80 0.00 14.88
C ILE A 56 12.82 -0.34 13.75
N TRP A 57 11.87 -1.24 14.00
CA TRP A 57 10.84 -1.61 13.03
C TRP A 57 9.94 -0.43 12.67
N GLN A 58 9.47 0.34 13.65
CA GLN A 58 8.68 1.54 13.40
C GLN A 58 9.43 2.55 12.53
N THR A 59 10.72 2.77 12.81
CA THR A 59 11.55 3.68 12.00
C THR A 59 11.69 3.17 10.57
N ARG A 60 11.96 1.87 10.38
CA ARG A 60 12.12 1.26 9.05
C ARG A 60 10.82 1.27 8.26
N LEU A 61 9.71 0.90 8.89
CA LEU A 61 8.39 0.90 8.24
C LEU A 61 7.92 2.32 7.93
N GLY A 62 8.20 3.29 8.82
CA GLY A 62 7.93 4.71 8.57
C GLY A 62 8.70 5.22 7.35
N LEU A 63 10.00 4.92 7.25
CA LEU A 63 10.80 5.29 6.09
C LEU A 63 10.27 4.64 4.80
N VAL A 64 9.96 3.34 4.83
CA VAL A 64 9.40 2.65 3.66
C VAL A 64 8.05 3.24 3.26
N ALA A 65 7.17 3.53 4.22
CA ALA A 65 5.87 4.15 3.95
C ALA A 65 6.04 5.51 3.27
N GLU A 66 6.94 6.36 3.78
CA GLU A 66 7.25 7.67 3.19
C GLU A 66 7.78 7.54 1.77
N THR A 67 8.72 6.61 1.55
CA THR A 67 9.31 6.38 0.21
C THR A 67 8.25 5.88 -0.78
N ARG A 68 7.29 5.08 -0.31
CA ARG A 68 6.18 4.59 -1.14
C ARG A 68 5.16 5.67 -1.43
N ALA A 69 4.83 6.52 -0.46
CA ALA A 69 3.96 7.67 -0.66
C ALA A 69 4.56 8.61 -1.73
N ALA A 70 5.83 9.00 -1.57
CA ALA A 70 6.53 9.84 -2.53
C ALA A 70 6.60 9.20 -3.94
N ALA A 71 6.80 7.88 -4.03
CA ALA A 71 6.79 7.18 -5.31
C ALA A 71 5.41 7.19 -5.99
N ILE A 72 4.32 7.08 -5.22
CA ILE A 72 2.95 7.19 -5.74
C ILE A 72 2.68 8.61 -6.22
N ASP A 73 3.04 9.63 -5.45
CA ASP A 73 2.85 11.03 -5.84
C ASP A 73 3.62 11.36 -7.13
N GLN A 74 4.88 10.95 -7.21
CA GLN A 74 5.69 11.16 -8.41
C GLN A 74 5.13 10.42 -9.62
N TRP A 75 4.65 9.18 -9.44
CA TRP A 75 4.00 8.44 -10.50
C TRP A 75 2.71 9.14 -10.97
N LEU A 76 1.87 9.58 -10.04
CA LEU A 76 0.60 10.24 -10.31
C LEU A 76 0.78 11.59 -11.01
N ASP A 77 1.75 12.39 -10.57
CA ASP A 77 2.11 13.63 -11.27
C ASP A 77 2.63 13.37 -12.67
N GLY A 78 3.40 12.30 -12.87
CA GLY A 78 3.79 11.83 -14.20
C GLY A 78 2.57 11.51 -15.08
N GLN A 79 1.58 10.80 -14.53
CA GLN A 79 0.33 10.47 -15.25
C GLN A 79 -0.41 11.74 -15.68
N PHE A 80 -0.57 12.71 -14.78
CA PHE A 80 -1.27 13.96 -15.09
C PHE A 80 -0.48 14.87 -16.03
N ASN A 81 0.84 14.86 -15.96
CA ASN A 81 1.67 15.65 -16.87
C ASN A 81 1.51 15.17 -18.32
N GLU A 82 1.48 13.86 -18.56
CA GLU A 82 1.25 13.31 -19.91
C GLU A 82 -0.17 13.64 -20.42
N LEU A 83 -1.19 13.53 -19.56
CA LEU A 83 -2.56 13.93 -19.92
C LEU A 83 -2.67 15.45 -20.17
N GLY A 84 -1.95 16.26 -19.40
CA GLY A 84 -1.87 17.71 -19.57
C GLY A 84 -1.25 18.09 -20.91
N LYS A 85 -0.10 17.51 -21.26
CA LYS A 85 0.54 17.70 -22.58
C LYS A 85 -0.39 17.33 -23.74
N LEU A 86 -1.18 16.27 -23.57
CA LEU A 86 -2.19 15.88 -24.55
C LEU A 86 -3.29 16.96 -24.65
N ALA A 87 -3.85 17.40 -23.53
CA ALA A 87 -4.89 18.45 -23.50
C ALA A 87 -4.40 19.82 -24.03
N GLU A 88 -3.12 20.14 -23.83
CA GLU A 88 -2.46 21.36 -24.32
C GLU A 88 -2.02 21.26 -25.79
N ASN A 89 -2.19 20.10 -26.43
CA ASN A 89 -1.81 19.91 -27.82
C ASN A 89 -2.72 20.74 -28.75
N ALA A 90 -2.13 21.69 -29.48
CA ALA A 90 -2.87 22.58 -30.37
C ALA A 90 -3.67 21.84 -31.46
N SER A 91 -3.11 20.75 -32.01
CA SER A 91 -3.82 19.92 -32.99
C SER A 91 -5.04 19.27 -32.37
N LEU A 92 -4.91 18.71 -31.17
CA LEU A 92 -6.02 18.12 -30.43
C LEU A 92 -7.15 19.15 -30.21
N GLN A 93 -6.80 20.33 -29.72
CA GLN A 93 -7.77 21.40 -29.45
C GLN A 93 -8.50 21.84 -30.72
N LEU A 94 -7.79 21.97 -31.84
CA LEU A 94 -8.38 22.29 -33.13
C LEU A 94 -9.37 21.21 -33.58
N TYR A 95 -8.96 19.94 -33.58
CA TYR A 95 -9.84 18.84 -33.97
C TYR A 95 -11.06 18.69 -33.06
N MET A 96 -10.89 18.88 -31.76
CA MET A 96 -12.01 18.87 -30.81
C MET A 96 -12.98 20.04 -31.09
N THR A 97 -12.45 21.23 -31.37
CA THR A 97 -13.27 22.41 -31.69
C THR A 97 -14.02 22.26 -33.00
N GLU A 98 -13.42 21.63 -34.01
CA GLU A 98 -14.09 21.32 -35.28
C GLU A 98 -15.19 20.26 -35.12
N LEU A 99 -14.94 19.22 -34.31
CA LEU A 99 -15.88 18.15 -34.06
C LEU A 99 -17.12 18.63 -33.30
N MET A 100 -16.92 19.44 -32.24
CA MET A 100 -18.00 20.06 -31.49
C MET A 100 -18.85 21.04 -32.33
N GLN A 101 -18.27 21.67 -33.34
CA GLN A 101 -18.99 22.53 -34.30
C GLN A 101 -19.74 21.72 -35.37
N ALA A 102 -19.20 20.56 -35.77
CA ALA A 102 -19.83 19.67 -36.73
C ALA A 102 -21.13 19.07 -36.17
N GLU A 103 -21.14 18.68 -34.88
CA GLU A 103 -22.34 18.19 -34.20
C GLU A 103 -23.48 19.22 -34.20
N THR A 104 -23.17 20.51 -34.03
CA THR A 104 -24.20 21.57 -34.02
C THR A 104 -24.73 21.91 -35.41
N GLN A 105 -23.99 21.62 -36.49
CA GLN A 105 -24.33 22.04 -37.86
C GLN A 105 -24.93 20.93 -38.73
N GLY A 106 -25.18 19.74 -38.19
CA GLY A 106 -26.09 18.74 -38.79
C GLY A 106 -25.69 18.17 -40.15
N GLY A 107 -24.45 18.35 -40.62
CA GLY A 107 -24.07 17.90 -41.95
C GLY A 107 -22.58 17.93 -42.21
N ARG A 108 -21.86 16.86 -41.83
CA ARG A 108 -20.52 16.54 -42.37
C ARG A 108 -19.93 15.18 -41.97
N VAL A 109 -20.75 14.13 -42.01
CA VAL A 109 -20.41 12.73 -41.63
C VAL A 109 -19.04 12.25 -42.15
N THR A 110 -18.63 12.61 -43.37
CA THR A 110 -17.35 12.15 -43.95
C THR A 110 -16.11 12.81 -43.34
N ARG A 111 -16.20 14.08 -42.93
CA ARG A 111 -15.08 14.79 -42.30
C ARG A 111 -14.90 14.36 -40.84
N GLU A 112 -16.03 14.14 -40.18
CA GLU A 112 -16.16 13.65 -38.82
C GLU A 112 -15.46 12.29 -38.63
N LEU A 113 -15.66 11.36 -39.58
CA LEU A 113 -15.00 10.03 -39.59
C LEU A 113 -13.48 10.08 -39.78
N ALA A 114 -12.95 11.07 -40.52
CA ALA A 114 -11.51 11.21 -40.73
C ALA A 114 -10.82 11.84 -39.52
N GLN A 115 -11.47 12.82 -38.88
CA GLN A 115 -10.98 13.50 -37.69
C GLN A 115 -11.00 12.56 -36.47
N SER A 116 -12.06 11.76 -36.32
CA SER A 116 -12.14 10.75 -35.27
C SER A 116 -11.03 9.70 -35.39
N GLY A 117 -10.70 9.26 -36.62
CA GLY A 117 -9.62 8.31 -36.86
C GLY A 117 -8.22 8.84 -36.50
N TYR A 118 -7.96 10.14 -36.75
CA TYR A 118 -6.73 10.78 -36.29
C TYR A 118 -6.64 10.80 -34.76
N LEU A 119 -7.74 11.21 -34.10
CA LEU A 119 -7.83 11.26 -32.64
C LEU A 119 -7.63 9.86 -32.02
N GLU A 120 -8.30 8.82 -32.54
CA GLU A 120 -8.13 7.44 -32.09
C GLU A 120 -6.68 6.96 -32.18
N ASN A 121 -5.99 7.26 -33.28
CA ASN A 121 -4.58 6.89 -33.46
C ASN A 121 -3.66 7.65 -32.52
N LEU A 122 -3.88 8.96 -32.36
CA LEU A 122 -3.13 9.79 -31.41
C LEU A 122 -3.30 9.28 -29.98
N LEU A 123 -4.55 9.02 -29.57
CA LEU A 123 -4.86 8.48 -28.24
C LEU A 123 -4.26 7.11 -28.01
N THR A 124 -4.22 6.25 -29.04
CA THR A 124 -3.58 4.94 -28.95
C THR A 124 -2.07 5.07 -28.78
N LEU A 125 -1.41 5.94 -29.56
CA LEU A 125 0.02 6.21 -29.43
C LEU A 125 0.40 6.75 -28.05
N VAL A 126 -0.38 7.71 -27.54
CA VAL A 126 -0.14 8.30 -26.22
C VAL A 126 -0.46 7.31 -25.11
N ALA A 127 -1.51 6.51 -25.25
CA ALA A 127 -1.83 5.44 -24.31
C ALA A 127 -0.70 4.41 -24.23
N ASP A 128 -0.15 3.97 -25.36
CA ASP A 128 0.98 3.04 -25.39
C ASP A 128 2.24 3.63 -24.75
N GLY A 129 2.56 4.90 -25.06
CA GLY A 129 3.73 5.59 -24.54
C GLY A 129 3.67 5.88 -23.03
N ALA A 130 2.48 6.18 -22.50
CA ALA A 130 2.27 6.48 -21.09
C ALA A 130 1.91 5.24 -20.24
N GLY A 131 1.81 4.04 -20.84
CA GLY A 131 1.51 2.79 -20.15
C GLY A 131 0.03 2.53 -19.88
N TYR A 132 -0.87 3.26 -20.54
CA TYR A 132 -2.32 3.04 -20.54
C TYR A 132 -2.75 1.97 -21.57
N SER A 133 -1.90 0.99 -21.86
CA SER A 133 -2.17 -0.11 -22.79
C SER A 133 -2.65 -1.34 -22.03
N GLY A 134 -3.85 -1.26 -21.46
CA GLY A 134 -4.47 -2.40 -20.77
C GLY A 134 -4.84 -3.51 -21.75
N ALA A 135 -4.68 -4.77 -21.32
CA ALA A 135 -5.16 -5.92 -22.09
C ALA A 135 -6.66 -5.78 -22.38
N THR A 136 -7.01 -5.65 -23.65
CA THR A 136 -8.41 -5.65 -24.08
C THR A 136 -8.93 -7.08 -24.04
N THR A 137 -9.95 -7.35 -23.22
CA THR A 137 -10.63 -8.65 -23.26
C THR A 137 -11.77 -8.55 -24.28
N GLY A 138 -11.56 -9.08 -25.48
CA GLY A 138 -12.55 -9.13 -26.55
C GLY A 138 -11.95 -9.18 -27.97
N PRO A 139 -12.75 -9.41 -29.02
CA PRO A 139 -12.27 -9.50 -30.41
C PRO A 139 -11.61 -8.19 -30.89
N ASN A 140 -10.45 -8.30 -31.56
CA ASN A 140 -9.74 -7.18 -32.21
C ASN A 140 -10.40 -6.75 -33.54
N VAL A 141 -11.73 -6.77 -33.61
CA VAL A 141 -12.51 -6.50 -34.82
C VAL A 141 -13.49 -5.39 -34.52
N ARG A 142 -13.70 -4.45 -35.48
CA ARG A 142 -14.74 -3.41 -35.45
C ARG A 142 -16.15 -4.02 -35.58
N ALA A 143 -16.53 -4.86 -34.63
CA ALA A 143 -17.90 -5.31 -34.43
C ALA A 143 -18.52 -4.45 -33.32
N ASN A 144 -19.80 -4.14 -33.42
CA ASN A 144 -20.57 -3.40 -32.41
C ASN A 144 -20.76 -4.23 -31.12
N VAL A 145 -19.67 -4.60 -30.46
CA VAL A 145 -19.63 -5.43 -29.26
C VAL A 145 -19.00 -4.65 -28.11
N ARG A 146 -19.60 -4.81 -26.93
CA ARG A 146 -19.17 -4.16 -25.69
C ARG A 146 -17.76 -4.64 -25.33
N ARG A 147 -16.78 -3.77 -25.46
CA ARG A 147 -15.38 -4.04 -25.11
C ARG A 147 -15.16 -3.72 -23.63
N VAL A 148 -14.56 -4.64 -22.88
CA VAL A 148 -14.18 -4.40 -21.48
C VAL A 148 -12.73 -3.93 -21.47
N GLY A 149 -12.55 -2.63 -21.71
CA GLY A 149 -11.26 -1.97 -21.53
C GLY A 149 -10.96 -1.78 -20.05
N LEU A 150 -9.72 -2.04 -19.64
CA LEU A 150 -9.26 -1.91 -18.24
C LEU A 150 -8.33 -0.70 -18.05
N SER A 151 -7.67 -0.25 -19.11
CA SER A 151 -6.73 0.87 -19.07
C SER A 151 -6.60 1.46 -20.47
N GLY A 152 -6.83 2.76 -20.59
CA GLY A 152 -6.81 3.52 -21.84
C GLY A 152 -7.19 4.98 -21.62
N ILE A 153 -7.17 5.78 -22.69
CA ILE A 153 -7.45 7.21 -22.68
C ILE A 153 -8.72 7.46 -23.48
N ALA A 154 -9.60 8.31 -22.96
CA ALA A 154 -10.82 8.75 -23.64
C ALA A 154 -10.94 10.27 -23.61
N LEU A 155 -11.36 10.84 -24.73
CA LEU A 155 -11.82 12.22 -24.83
C LEU A 155 -13.32 12.25 -24.65
N ILE A 156 -13.84 13.16 -23.84
CA ILE A 156 -15.26 13.28 -23.54
C ILE A 156 -15.76 14.69 -23.85
N ASP A 157 -17.02 14.77 -24.27
CA ASP A 157 -17.74 16.03 -24.40
C ASP A 157 -18.19 16.57 -23.03
N LEU A 158 -18.76 17.78 -23.02
CA LEU A 158 -19.29 18.41 -21.81
C LEU A 158 -20.52 17.70 -21.22
N LYS A 159 -21.09 16.71 -21.92
CA LYS A 159 -22.23 15.90 -21.49
C LYS A 159 -21.77 14.53 -20.95
N GLY A 160 -20.45 14.28 -20.90
CA GLY A 160 -19.86 13.03 -20.46
C GLY A 160 -20.05 11.89 -21.47
N ASN A 161 -20.16 12.19 -22.77
CA ASN A 161 -20.16 11.19 -23.84
C ASN A 161 -18.75 11.09 -24.43
N PRO A 162 -18.27 9.87 -24.77
CA PRO A 162 -16.98 9.69 -25.41
C PRO A 162 -17.01 10.22 -26.85
N VAL A 163 -16.01 11.02 -27.19
CA VAL A 163 -15.78 11.63 -28.51
C VAL A 163 -14.73 10.84 -29.29
N ALA A 164 -13.67 10.38 -28.62
CA ALA A 164 -12.70 9.43 -29.16
C ALA A 164 -12.07 8.63 -28.01
N THR A 165 -11.65 7.40 -28.30
CA THR A 165 -11.11 6.48 -27.27
C THR A 165 -9.93 5.69 -27.81
N SER A 166 -8.91 5.46 -26.99
CA SER A 166 -7.89 4.46 -27.29
C SER A 166 -8.48 3.04 -27.17
N ALA A 167 -7.79 2.06 -27.76
CA ALA A 167 -8.29 0.69 -27.87
C ALA A 167 -8.66 0.02 -26.52
N GLY A 168 -7.99 0.42 -25.42
CA GLY A 168 -8.15 -0.13 -24.07
C GLY A 168 -9.03 0.70 -23.12
N ALA A 169 -9.61 1.80 -23.58
CA ALA A 169 -10.41 2.69 -22.73
C ALA A 169 -11.65 1.96 -22.17
N ALA A 170 -11.93 2.21 -20.89
CA ALA A 170 -13.11 1.65 -20.23
C ALA A 170 -14.39 2.34 -20.72
N PRO A 171 -15.54 1.62 -20.77
CA PRO A 171 -16.83 2.23 -21.07
C PRO A 171 -17.21 3.32 -20.06
N ILE A 172 -17.59 4.51 -20.55
CA ILE A 172 -17.96 5.66 -19.73
C ILE A 172 -19.45 5.59 -19.38
N GLU A 173 -19.78 4.72 -18.43
CA GLU A 173 -21.15 4.45 -17.99
C GLU A 173 -21.25 4.47 -16.46
N GLY A 174 -22.48 4.52 -15.94
CA GLY A 174 -22.76 4.34 -14.51
C GLY A 174 -22.02 5.32 -13.59
N HIS A 175 -21.25 4.77 -12.64
CA HIS A 175 -20.50 5.56 -11.65
C HIS A 175 -19.38 6.39 -12.27
N LEU A 176 -18.70 5.89 -13.30
CA LEU A 176 -17.62 6.63 -13.96
C LEU A 176 -18.16 7.89 -14.63
N LYS A 177 -19.31 7.78 -15.32
CA LYS A 177 -19.96 8.95 -15.92
C LYS A 177 -20.41 9.97 -14.86
N LYS A 178 -20.95 9.52 -13.73
CA LYS A 178 -21.33 10.41 -12.62
C LYS A 178 -20.12 11.15 -12.06
N PHE A 179 -19.05 10.43 -11.75
CA PHE A 179 -17.80 10.99 -11.27
C PHE A 179 -17.28 12.09 -12.20
N LEU A 180 -17.21 11.82 -13.51
CA LEU A 180 -16.75 12.80 -14.50
C LEU A 180 -17.61 14.08 -14.58
N LEU A 181 -18.92 13.96 -14.34
CA LEU A 181 -19.84 15.09 -14.34
C LEU A 181 -19.78 15.90 -13.03
N GLU A 182 -19.35 15.28 -11.94
CA GLU A 182 -19.18 15.90 -10.63
C GLU A 182 -17.81 16.58 -10.48
N THR A 183 -16.79 16.14 -11.22
CA THR A 183 -15.47 16.79 -11.24
C THR A 183 -15.56 18.21 -11.80
N PRO A 184 -15.10 19.24 -11.05
CA PRO A 184 -15.06 20.61 -11.54
C PRO A 184 -14.23 20.75 -12.81
N ARG A 185 -14.65 21.65 -13.69
CA ARG A 185 -13.98 21.86 -14.98
C ARG A 185 -12.58 22.41 -14.76
N GLY A 186 -11.59 21.82 -15.45
CA GLY A 186 -10.19 22.22 -15.35
C GLY A 186 -9.47 21.64 -14.12
N GLU A 187 -10.15 20.85 -13.28
CA GLU A 187 -9.54 20.15 -12.16
C GLU A 187 -9.22 18.68 -12.50
N ARG A 188 -8.27 18.12 -11.75
CA ARG A 188 -7.91 16.69 -11.81
C ARG A 188 -8.92 15.91 -10.96
N GLY A 189 -9.60 14.93 -11.54
CA GLY A 189 -10.44 14.00 -10.79
C GLY A 189 -9.59 12.91 -10.12
N LEU A 190 -9.67 12.79 -8.80
CA LEU A 190 -9.03 11.75 -7.98
C LEU A 190 -10.03 11.07 -7.06
#